data_AF-A0A4T0URS3-F1
#
_entry.id   AF-A0A4T0URS3-F1
#
_cell.length_a   1.000
_cell.length_b   1.000
_cell.length_c   1.000
_cell.angle_alpha   90.00
_cell.angle_beta   90.00
_cell.angle_gamma   90.00
#
_symmetry.space_group_name_H-M   'P 1'
#
loop_
_entity.id
_entity.type
_entity.pdbx_description
1 polymer ?
#
loop_
_entity_poly.entity_id
_entity_poly.type
_entity_poly.pdbx_seq_one_letter_code
_entity_poly.pdbx_strand_id
1 'polypeptide(L)'
;MTPTDGDPDDGRAHLKAVRDFFYHLTVFAFVTALLAVVDIRGGKQDGSVAGLDWAYWIILFWGFALSAHAVWAFLGDHRLRNKLRE
;
A
#
# COMPACT_ATOMS: atom_id res chain seq x y z
N MET A 1 38.44 2.26 12.30
CA MET A 1 37.21 1.59 12.79
C MET A 1 36.54 2.58 13.72
N THR A 2 35.60 3.36 13.19
CA THR A 2 34.74 4.34 13.91
C THR A 2 33.73 4.87 12.88
N PRO A 3 32.52 5.20 13.31
CA PRO A 3 31.34 4.42 13.02
C PRO A 3 30.71 4.82 11.69
N THR A 4 30.10 3.85 11.03
CA THR A 4 29.13 4.06 9.97
C THR A 4 27.88 4.69 10.60
N ASP A 5 27.97 5.96 10.97
CA ASP A 5 26.83 6.76 11.37
C ASP A 5 26.10 7.09 10.07
N GLY A 6 25.19 6.19 9.67
CA GLY A 6 24.30 6.44 8.54
C GLY A 6 23.63 7.79 8.73
N ASP A 7 23.63 8.60 7.67
CA ASP A 7 23.09 9.95 7.68
C ASP A 7 21.71 9.94 8.36
N PRO A 8 21.47 10.71 9.44
CA PRO A 8 20.17 10.78 10.10
C PRO A 8 19.05 11.20 9.15
N ASP A 9 19.37 11.80 8.00
CA ASP A 9 18.40 12.12 6.95
C ASP A 9 17.93 10.90 6.15
N ASP A 10 18.80 9.91 5.91
CA ASP A 10 18.43 8.66 5.20
C ASP A 10 17.45 7.83 6.03
N GLY A 11 17.69 7.71 7.33
CA GLY A 11 16.80 6.99 8.23
C GLY A 11 15.40 7.62 8.32
N ARG A 12 15.32 8.95 8.30
CA ARG A 12 14.04 9.67 8.33
C ARG A 12 13.27 9.54 7.02
N ALA A 13 13.95 9.55 5.88
CA ALA A 13 13.33 9.37 4.57
C ALA A 13 12.72 7.96 4.44
N HIS A 14 13.46 6.93 4.88
CA HIS A 14 12.96 5.56 4.90
C HIS A 14 11.71 5.41 5.78
N LEU A 15 11.78 5.91 7.03
CA LEU A 15 10.65 5.87 7.96
C LEU A 15 9.42 6.60 7.42
N LYS A 16 9.62 7.72 6.70
CA LYS A 16 8.54 8.45 6.06
C LYS A 16 7.89 7.62 4.93
N ALA A 17 8.68 6.97 4.08
CA ALA A 17 8.17 6.14 3.00
C ALA A 17 7.40 4.91 3.51
N VAL A 18 7.95 4.23 4.53
CA VAL A 18 7.28 3.08 5.16
C VAL A 18 5.99 3.50 5.84
N ARG A 19 5.98 4.63 6.57
CA ARG A 19 4.78 5.17 7.20
C ARG A 19 3.71 5.51 6.15
N ASP A 20 4.10 6.14 5.06
CA ASP A 20 3.18 6.49 3.97
C ASP A 20 2.58 5.24 3.35
N PHE A 21 3.37 4.18 3.17
CA PHE A 21 2.88 2.88 2.72
C PHE A 21 1.85 2.28 3.68
N PHE A 22 2.12 2.26 4.98
CA PHE A 22 1.17 1.73 5.97
C PHE A 22 -0.13 2.54 6.03
N TYR A 23 -0.08 3.86 5.80
CA TYR A 23 -1.27 4.69 5.70
C TYR A 23 -2.16 4.24 4.53
N HIS A 24 -1.59 4.12 3.33
CA HIS A 24 -2.32 3.65 2.15
C HIS A 24 -2.85 2.22 2.32
N LEU A 25 -2.04 1.32 2.91
CA LEU A 25 -2.46 -0.06 3.22
C LEU A 25 -3.65 -0.09 4.18
N THR A 26 -3.63 0.75 5.22
CA THR A 26 -4.71 0.83 6.20
C THR A 26 -6.01 1.32 5.56
N VAL A 27 -5.95 2.38 4.74
CA VAL A 27 -7.13 2.89 4.03
C VAL A 27 -7.68 1.84 3.07
N PHE A 28 -6.81 1.17 2.30
CA PHE A 28 -7.22 0.09 1.40
C PHE A 28 -7.91 -1.05 2.16
N ALA A 29 -7.29 -1.56 3.22
CA ALA A 29 -7.85 -2.64 4.03
C ALA A 29 -9.20 -2.25 4.64
N PHE A 30 -9.34 -1.01 5.14
CA PHE A 30 -10.58 -0.53 5.72
C PHE A 30 -11.71 -0.41 4.68
N VAL A 31 -11.41 0.18 3.51
CA VAL A 31 -12.38 0.33 2.42
C VAL A 31 -12.79 -1.04 1.88
N THR A 32 -11.85 -1.95 1.62
CA THR A 32 -12.14 -3.31 1.15
C THR A 32 -12.95 -4.10 2.17
N ALA A 33 -12.64 -3.98 3.47
CA ALA A 33 -13.43 -4.62 4.52
C ALA A 33 -14.87 -4.06 4.59
N LEU A 34 -15.04 -2.74 4.44
CA LEU A 34 -16.35 -2.11 4.39
C LEU A 34 -17.16 -2.60 3.18
N LEU A 35 -16.53 -2.66 2.00
CA LEU A 35 -17.14 -3.18 0.77
C LEU A 35 -17.57 -4.64 0.96
N ALA A 36 -16.72 -5.49 1.56
CA ALA A 36 -17.06 -6.87 1.86
C ALA A 36 -18.25 -6.99 2.85
N VAL A 37 -18.33 -6.12 3.87
CA VAL A 37 -19.47 -6.10 4.79
C VAL A 37 -20.76 -5.68 4.08
N VAL A 38 -20.68 -4.68 3.19
CA VAL A 38 -21.82 -4.25 2.36
C VAL A 38 -22.28 -5.37 1.44
N ASP A 39 -21.35 -6.10 0.83
CA ASP A 39 -21.65 -7.24 -0.04
C ASP A 39 -22.37 -8.37 0.71
N ILE A 40 -21.84 -8.75 1.89
CA ILE A 40 -22.43 -9.81 2.73
C ILE A 40 -23.83 -9.43 3.23
N ARG A 41 -24.08 -8.13 3.49
CA ARG A 41 -25.39 -7.64 3.97
C ARG A 41 -26.38 -7.35 2.85
N GLY A 42 -25.90 -6.82 1.73
CA GLY A 42 -26.70 -6.41 0.57
C GLY A 42 -27.11 -7.59 -0.33
N GLY A 43 -26.25 -8.59 -0.51
CA GLY A 43 -26.53 -9.79 -1.31
C GLY A 43 -27.64 -10.70 -0.74
N LYS A 44 -28.18 -10.39 0.44
CA LYS A 44 -29.32 -11.10 1.05
C LYS A 44 -30.68 -10.46 0.77
N GLN A 45 -30.73 -9.22 0.31
CA GLN A 45 -32.00 -8.48 0.22
C GLN A 45 -32.61 -8.53 -1.17
N ASP A 46 -31.79 -8.49 -2.22
CA ASP A 46 -32.27 -8.44 -3.59
C ASP A 46 -31.53 -9.52 -4.39
N GLY A 47 -32.23 -10.44 -5.05
CA GLY A 47 -31.64 -11.48 -5.91
C GLY A 47 -30.94 -10.95 -7.17
N SER A 48 -30.43 -9.72 -7.13
CA SER A 48 -29.67 -9.05 -8.16
C SER A 48 -28.20 -9.44 -8.04
N VAL A 49 -27.68 -10.02 -9.12
CA VAL A 49 -26.26 -10.34 -9.35
C VAL A 49 -25.41 -9.05 -9.50
N ALA A 50 -25.98 -7.87 -9.20
CA ALA A 50 -25.27 -6.59 -9.16
C ALA A 50 -24.53 -6.37 -7.82
N GLY A 51 -24.02 -7.45 -7.21
CA GLY A 51 -23.02 -7.36 -6.15
C GLY A 51 -21.73 -6.78 -6.74
N LEU A 52 -20.97 -6.01 -5.94
CA LEU A 52 -19.65 -5.36 -6.10
C LEU A 52 -18.88 -5.26 -7.46
N ASP A 53 -19.40 -5.67 -8.61
CA ASP A 53 -18.75 -5.74 -9.93
C ASP A 53 -18.26 -4.37 -10.39
N TRP A 54 -19.00 -3.31 -10.07
CA TRP A 54 -18.60 -1.94 -10.36
C TRP A 54 -17.38 -1.50 -9.53
N ALA A 55 -17.23 -2.03 -8.32
CA ALA A 55 -16.13 -1.73 -7.41
C ALA A 55 -14.93 -2.67 -7.59
N TYR A 56 -15.10 -3.81 -8.27
CA TYR A 56 -14.04 -4.78 -8.55
C TYR A 56 -12.83 -4.14 -9.24
N TRP A 57 -13.08 -3.32 -10.27
CA TRP A 57 -12.02 -2.59 -10.97
C TRP A 57 -11.29 -1.60 -10.07
N ILE A 58 -12.01 -0.93 -9.17
CA ILE A 58 -11.44 0.03 -8.22
C ILE A 58 -10.49 -0.70 -7.26
N ILE A 59 -10.93 -1.84 -6.71
CA ILE A 59 -10.11 -2.65 -5.80
C ILE A 59 -8.86 -3.18 -6.52
N LEU A 60 -8.98 -3.63 -7.77
CA LEU A 60 -7.84 -4.08 -8.57
C LEU A 60 -6.81 -2.97 -8.82
N PHE A 61 -7.25 -1.80 -9.30
CA PHE A 61 -6.34 -0.69 -9.54
C PHE A 61 -5.68 -0.18 -8.26
N TRP A 62 -6.44 -0.12 -7.16
CA TRP A 62 -5.90 0.24 -5.86
C TRP A 62 -4.91 -0.80 -5.34
N GLY A 63 -5.21 -2.09 -5.47
CA GLY A 63 -4.29 -3.17 -5.08
C GLY A 63 -2.99 -3.16 -5.88
N PHE A 64 -3.07 -2.86 -7.18
CA PHE A 64 -1.88 -2.69 -8.02
C PHE A 64 -1.05 -1.46 -7.61
N ALA A 65 -1.70 -0.31 -7.36
CA ALA A 65 -1.03 0.89 -6.87
C ALA A 65 -0.35 0.64 -5.52
N LEU A 66 -1.00 -0.10 -4.62
CA LEU A 66 -0.45 -0.47 -3.32
C LEU A 66 0.78 -1.38 -3.45
N SER A 67 0.72 -2.33 -4.37
CA SER A 67 1.84 -3.24 -4.67
C SER A 67 3.04 -2.49 -5.24
N ALA A 68 2.80 -1.56 -6.17
CA ALA A 68 3.84 -0.69 -6.70
C ALA A 68 4.44 0.21 -5.61
N HIS A 69 3.61 0.73 -4.71
CA HIS A 69 4.07 1.53 -3.58
C HIS A 69 4.88 0.72 -2.56
N ALA A 70 4.50 -0.54 -2.30
CA ALA A 70 5.30 -1.47 -1.51
C ALA A 70 6.68 -1.68 -2.14
N VAL A 71 6.73 -1.98 -3.45
CA VAL A 71 7.99 -2.15 -4.16
C VAL A 71 8.84 -0.88 -4.08
N TRP A 72 8.25 0.30 -4.21
CA TRP A 72 9.00 1.55 -4.10
C TRP A 72 9.50 1.82 -2.68
N ALA A 73 8.67 1.61 -1.66
CA ALA A 73 9.02 1.82 -0.26
C ALA A 73 10.13 0.86 0.22
N PHE A 74 10.11 -0.39 -0.23
CA PHE A 74 11.08 -1.42 0.21
C PHE A 74 12.29 -1.58 -0.73
N LEU A 75 12.12 -1.46 -2.06
CA LEU A 75 13.21 -1.66 -3.04
C LEU A 75 13.80 -0.34 -3.58
N GLY A 76 13.07 0.78 -3.52
CA GLY A 76 13.57 2.08 -3.98
C GLY A 76 14.79 2.55 -3.19
N ASP A 77 14.80 2.27 -1.89
CA ASP A 77 15.87 2.66 -0.98
C ASP A 77 17.18 1.87 -1.22
N HIS A 78 17.05 0.59 -1.59
CA HIS A 78 18.20 -0.24 -1.97
C HIS A 78 18.91 0.25 -3.25
N ARG A 79 18.15 0.79 -4.21
CA ARG A 79 18.72 1.24 -5.49
C ARG A 79 19.42 2.60 -5.38
N LEU A 80 18.93 3.48 -4.51
CA LEU A 80 19.57 4.77 -4.23
C LEU A 80 20.88 4.59 -3.45
N ARG A 81 20.92 3.70 -2.45
CA ARG A 81 22.15 3.37 -1.71
C ARG A 81 23.28 2.79 -2.56
N ASN A 82 22.96 2.01 -3.59
CA ASN A 82 24.00 1.45 -4.48
C ASN A 82 24.58 2.48 -5.46
N LYS A 83 23.78 3.46 -5.91
CA LYS A 83 24.25 4.51 -6.84
C LYS A 83 25.13 5.57 -6.20
N LEU A 84 25.09 5.75 -4.89
CA LEU A 84 25.93 6.71 -4.17
C LEU A 84 27.30 6.12 -3.73
N ARG A 85 27.54 4.84 -4.04
CA ARG A 85 28.75 4.10 -3.67
C ARG A 85 29.70 3.81 -4.85
N GLU A 86 29.27 4.11 -6.07
CA GLU A 86 30.12 4.17 -7.29
C GLU A 86 30.55 5.62 -7.55
#